data_AF-A0A1E5CW73-F1
#
_entry.id   AF-A0A1E5CW73-F1
#
_cell.length_a   1.000
_cell.length_b   1.000
_cell.length_c   1.000
_cell.angle_alpha   90.00
_cell.angle_beta   90.00
_cell.angle_gamma   90.00
#
_symmetry.space_group_name_H-M   'P 1'
#
loop_
_entity.id
_entity.type
_entity.pdbx_description
1 polymer ?
#
loop_
_entity_poly.entity_id
_entity_poly.type
_entity_poly.pdbx_seq_one_letter_code
_entity_poly.pdbx_strand_id
1 'polypeptide(L)'
;MSSEEKQDSLFKRIAYFDVFPFICRLLGICFVALAFLAIGFPPGSDISSTAVTLLIFAIFFLCLPLAKKISIGKLLTFEKEVKEVKAEVKDFKSETREFLGVYSNMITAISNTVNNQVTVNLPSSADAEAAKDELKDTKSNEDSVLSYINSADGDYNFALARMRMEIESKLREIYDSLPMQYSITPDLSINHSRPLSLRQLFRRIVEQYPKYSNLGKSLDYVTKICNAAIHGHIVDENHGHEAIYLGLAIMSELKEFNVKNES
;
A
#
# COMPACT_ATOMS: atom_id res chain seq x y z
N MET A 1 14.02 45.25 -25.58
CA MET A 1 14.84 44.05 -25.29
C MET A 1 16.30 44.48 -25.23
N SER A 2 16.86 44.51 -24.02
CA SER A 2 18.19 45.02 -23.72
C SER A 2 19.28 44.07 -24.25
N SER A 3 20.45 44.62 -24.57
CA SER A 3 21.62 43.87 -25.06
C SER A 3 22.07 42.75 -24.10
N GLU A 4 21.79 42.90 -22.80
CA GLU A 4 22.16 41.94 -21.75
C GLU A 4 21.31 40.66 -21.78
N GLU A 5 20.01 40.75 -22.09
CA GLU A 5 19.10 39.60 -22.17
C GLU A 5 19.47 38.65 -23.33
N LYS A 6 20.00 39.20 -24.43
CA LYS A 6 20.49 38.39 -25.56
C LYS A 6 21.77 37.62 -25.18
N GLN A 7 22.65 38.22 -24.38
CA GLN A 7 23.93 37.63 -24.02
C GLN A 7 23.76 36.41 -23.11
N ASP A 8 22.87 36.49 -22.10
CA ASP A 8 22.53 35.38 -21.22
C ASP A 8 21.85 34.21 -21.95
N SER A 9 21.02 34.51 -22.95
CA SER A 9 20.37 33.47 -23.78
C SER A 9 21.37 32.70 -24.65
N LEU A 10 22.43 33.36 -25.12
CA LEU A 10 23.49 32.77 -25.92
C LEU A 10 24.41 31.90 -25.08
N PHE A 11 24.80 32.35 -23.89
CA PHE A 11 25.59 31.53 -22.95
C PHE A 11 24.84 30.27 -22.50
N LYS A 12 23.52 30.37 -22.23
CA LYS A 12 22.69 29.19 -21.95
C LYS A 12 22.61 28.23 -23.14
N ARG A 13 22.52 28.74 -24.38
CA ARG A 13 22.54 27.90 -25.60
C ARG A 13 23.89 27.21 -25.83
N ILE A 14 25.00 27.86 -25.48
CA ILE A 14 26.36 27.29 -25.60
C ILE A 14 26.60 26.25 -24.50
N ALA A 15 26.14 26.49 -23.27
CA ALA A 15 26.24 25.55 -22.16
C ALA A 15 25.40 24.27 -22.38
N TYR A 16 24.30 24.37 -23.14
CA TYR A 16 23.50 23.23 -23.58
C TYR A 16 23.93 22.65 -24.94
N PHE A 17 24.98 23.19 -25.55
CA PHE A 17 25.52 22.60 -26.77
C PHE A 17 26.23 21.31 -26.37
N ASP A 18 25.68 20.19 -26.81
CA ASP A 18 26.22 18.85 -26.57
C ASP A 18 27.56 18.75 -27.34
N VAL A 19 28.65 19.21 -26.69
CA VAL A 19 30.01 19.30 -27.27
C VAL A 19 30.49 17.92 -27.71
N PHE A 20 30.07 16.89 -26.99
CA PHE A 20 30.48 15.51 -27.23
C PHE A 20 30.02 14.96 -28.60
N PRO A 21 28.72 14.97 -28.97
CA PRO A 21 28.29 14.59 -30.33
C PRO A 21 28.95 15.38 -31.45
N PHE A 22 29.25 16.66 -31.20
CA PHE A 22 29.92 17.52 -32.18
C PHE A 22 31.36 17.07 -32.41
N ILE A 23 32.14 16.86 -31.34
CA ILE A 23 33.52 16.35 -31.42
C ILE A 23 33.55 14.96 -32.07
N CYS A 24 32.64 14.05 -31.69
CA CYS A 24 32.58 12.71 -32.27
C CYS A 24 32.27 12.73 -33.78
N ARG A 25 31.37 13.61 -34.23
CA ARG A 25 31.07 13.79 -35.66
C ARG A 25 32.25 14.43 -36.40
N LEU A 26 32.92 15.40 -35.80
CA LEU A 26 34.10 16.05 -36.37
C LEU A 26 35.24 15.03 -36.58
N LEU A 27 35.54 14.23 -35.55
CA LEU A 27 36.55 13.15 -35.62
C LEU A 27 36.16 12.10 -36.66
N GLY A 28 34.89 11.69 -36.71
CA GLY A 28 34.39 10.76 -37.73
C GLY A 28 34.61 11.28 -39.14
N ILE A 29 34.29 12.54 -39.41
CA ILE A 29 34.52 13.21 -40.70
C ILE A 29 36.03 13.29 -41.02
N CYS A 30 36.87 13.61 -40.03
CA CYS A 30 38.32 13.62 -40.22
C CYS A 30 38.86 12.24 -40.62
N PHE A 31 38.40 11.15 -40.00
CA PHE A 31 38.81 9.79 -40.38
C PHE A 31 38.34 9.40 -41.78
N VAL A 32 37.14 9.83 -42.20
CA VAL A 32 36.65 9.67 -43.57
C VAL A 32 37.54 10.44 -44.57
N ALA A 33 37.87 11.69 -44.26
CA ALA A 33 38.74 12.51 -45.11
C ALA A 33 40.15 11.90 -45.23
N LEU A 34 40.72 11.40 -44.13
CA LEU A 34 42.02 10.70 -44.15
C LEU A 34 41.97 9.39 -44.92
N ALA A 35 40.87 8.63 -44.83
CA ALA A 35 40.70 7.42 -45.64
C ALA A 35 40.63 7.75 -47.14
N PHE A 36 39.91 8.81 -47.52
CA PHE A 36 39.87 9.27 -48.91
C PHE A 36 41.18 9.86 -49.40
N LEU A 37 41.95 10.54 -48.55
CA LEU A 37 43.30 11.00 -48.89
C LEU A 37 44.28 9.82 -49.06
N ALA A 38 44.11 8.75 -48.28
CA ALA A 38 44.95 7.56 -48.37
C ALA A 38 44.64 6.68 -49.60
N ILE A 39 43.38 6.59 -50.02
CA ILE A 39 42.94 5.80 -51.18
C ILE A 39 42.97 6.62 -52.50
N GLY A 40 42.74 7.94 -52.40
CA GLY A 40 42.42 8.82 -53.52
C GLY A 40 40.93 8.76 -53.90
N PHE A 41 40.42 9.83 -54.52
CA PHE A 41 39.09 9.84 -55.13
C PHE A 41 39.12 10.48 -56.53
N PRO A 42 38.94 9.72 -57.62
CA PRO A 42 38.71 8.27 -57.69
C PRO A 42 39.91 7.45 -57.17
N PRO A 43 39.69 6.21 -56.69
CA PRO A 43 40.73 5.38 -56.05
C PRO A 43 41.85 5.07 -57.05
N GLY A 44 43.06 5.53 -56.72
CA GLY A 44 44.25 5.33 -57.57
C GLY A 44 45.08 4.10 -57.19
N SER A 45 44.74 3.44 -56.08
CA SER A 45 45.45 2.28 -55.53
C SER A 45 44.49 1.28 -54.89
N ASP A 46 44.94 0.04 -54.71
CA ASP A 46 44.17 -0.99 -54.02
C ASP A 46 43.86 -0.56 -52.58
N ILE A 47 42.67 -0.94 -52.09
CA ILE A 47 42.20 -0.56 -50.77
C ILE A 47 43.13 -1.14 -49.71
N SER A 48 43.97 -0.28 -49.13
CA SER A 48 44.90 -0.68 -48.09
C SER A 48 44.17 -1.04 -46.78
N SER A 49 44.72 -1.98 -46.02
CA SER A 49 44.21 -2.36 -44.69
C SER A 49 44.07 -1.13 -43.77
N THR A 50 45.00 -0.17 -43.87
CA THR A 50 44.95 1.10 -43.15
C THR A 50 43.68 1.90 -43.47
N ALA A 51 43.28 2.00 -44.73
CA ALA A 51 42.09 2.75 -45.11
C ALA A 51 40.79 2.08 -44.63
N VAL A 52 40.76 0.74 -44.59
CA VAL A 52 39.65 -0.01 -43.98
C VAL A 52 39.54 0.28 -42.48
N THR A 53 40.67 0.27 -41.75
CA THR A 53 40.65 0.58 -40.31
C THR A 53 40.19 2.01 -40.02
N LEU A 54 40.57 2.99 -40.85
CA LEU A 54 40.11 4.37 -40.73
C LEU A 54 38.61 4.51 -40.96
N LEU A 55 38.04 3.77 -41.92
CA LEU A 55 36.59 3.75 -42.16
C LEU A 55 35.82 3.10 -40.99
N ILE A 56 36.36 2.03 -40.40
CA ILE A 56 35.78 1.40 -39.20
C ILE A 56 35.75 2.40 -38.03
N PHE A 57 36.85 3.13 -37.80
CA PHE A 57 36.88 4.17 -36.77
C PHE A 57 35.92 5.32 -37.08
N ALA A 58 35.80 5.73 -38.34
CA ALA A 58 34.83 6.74 -38.73
C ALA A 58 33.39 6.34 -38.39
N ILE A 59 32.99 5.12 -38.74
CA ILE A 59 31.66 4.58 -38.43
C ILE A 59 31.47 4.49 -36.91
N PHE A 60 32.46 3.99 -36.18
CA PHE A 60 32.42 3.88 -34.73
C PHE A 60 32.17 5.24 -34.06
N PHE A 61 32.93 6.28 -34.42
CA PHE A 61 32.77 7.62 -33.84
C PHE A 61 31.45 8.31 -34.26
N LEU A 62 30.94 8.04 -35.46
CA LEU A 62 29.62 8.54 -35.90
C LEU A 62 28.46 7.88 -35.13
N CYS A 63 28.60 6.60 -34.79
CA CYS A 63 27.58 5.84 -34.06
C CYS A 63 27.63 6.05 -32.53
N LEU A 64 28.80 6.39 -31.97
CA LEU A 64 29.02 6.62 -30.53
C LEU A 64 28.00 7.59 -29.86
N PRO A 65 27.67 8.76 -30.43
CA PRO A 65 26.68 9.67 -29.83
C PRO A 65 25.25 9.12 -29.85
N LEU A 66 24.91 8.21 -30.77
CA LEU A 66 23.59 7.58 -30.83
C LEU A 66 23.40 6.57 -29.69
N ALA A 67 24.43 5.77 -29.40
CA ALA A 67 24.42 4.82 -28.28
C ALA A 67 24.28 5.52 -26.93
N LYS A 68 24.98 6.64 -26.73
CA LYS A 68 24.90 7.43 -25.49
C LYS A 68 23.49 7.99 -25.24
N LYS A 69 22.81 8.50 -26.28
CA LYS A 69 21.45 9.03 -26.17
C LYS A 69 20.41 7.97 -25.77
N ILE A 70 20.56 6.73 -26.25
CA ILE A 70 19.69 5.61 -25.87
C ILE A 70 19.85 5.24 -24.39
N SER A 71 21.10 5.23 -23.88
CA SER A 71 21.37 4.94 -22.47
C SER A 71 20.83 6.03 -21.53
N ILE A 72 21.01 7.31 -21.89
CA ILE A 72 20.54 8.45 -21.11
C ILE A 72 19.02 8.55 -21.11
N GLY A 73 18.38 8.25 -22.25
CA GLY A 73 16.91 8.21 -22.34
C GLY A 73 16.29 7.18 -21.39
N LYS A 74 16.87 5.97 -21.33
CA LYS A 74 16.45 4.92 -20.39
C LYS A 74 16.67 5.30 -18.93
N LEU A 75 17.78 6.01 -18.64
CA LEU A 75 18.11 6.44 -17.28
C LEU A 75 17.19 7.58 -16.81
N LEU A 76 16.82 8.50 -17.71
CA LEU A 76 15.85 9.57 -17.46
C LEU A 76 14.43 9.05 -17.26
N THR A 77 14.00 8.05 -18.04
CA THR A 77 12.69 7.41 -17.81
C THR A 77 12.66 6.67 -16.47
N PHE A 78 13.76 6.01 -16.10
CA PHE A 78 13.87 5.34 -14.81
C PHE A 78 13.89 6.34 -13.64
N GLU A 79 14.62 7.45 -13.76
CA GLU A 79 14.58 8.54 -12.77
C GLU A 79 13.19 9.18 -12.65
N LYS A 80 12.45 9.29 -13.77
CA LYS A 80 11.09 9.81 -13.77
C LYS A 80 10.14 8.84 -13.07
N GLU A 81 10.17 7.56 -13.41
CA GLU A 81 9.36 6.51 -12.75
C GLU A 81 9.68 6.42 -11.26
N VAL A 82 10.96 6.47 -10.87
CA VAL A 82 11.36 6.49 -9.45
C VAL A 82 10.88 7.76 -8.74
N LYS A 83 10.86 8.92 -9.41
CA LYS A 83 10.29 10.15 -8.85
C LYS A 83 8.76 10.09 -8.71
N GLU A 84 8.06 9.51 -9.68
CA GLU A 84 6.61 9.27 -9.62
C GLU A 84 6.26 8.30 -8.49
N VAL A 85 6.91 7.15 -8.42
CA VAL A 85 6.71 6.18 -7.32
C VAL A 85 7.02 6.81 -5.96
N LYS A 86 8.06 7.65 -5.87
CA LYS A 86 8.38 8.36 -4.62
C LYS A 86 7.36 9.46 -4.29
N ALA A 87 6.74 10.08 -5.29
CA ALA A 87 5.65 11.03 -5.09
C ALA A 87 4.39 10.31 -4.62
N GLU A 88 4.00 9.21 -5.26
CA GLU A 88 2.86 8.38 -4.85
C GLU A 88 3.03 7.81 -3.43
N VAL A 89 4.22 7.32 -3.07
CA VAL A 89 4.50 6.85 -1.70
C VAL A 89 4.46 8.00 -0.69
N LYS A 90 4.90 9.20 -1.09
CA LYS A 90 4.84 10.39 -0.22
C LYS A 90 3.41 10.88 -0.04
N ASP A 91 2.61 10.87 -1.09
CA ASP A 91 1.20 11.26 -1.07
C ASP A 91 0.38 10.22 -0.30
N PHE A 92 0.63 8.92 -0.51
CA PHE A 92 0.04 7.84 0.30
C PHE A 92 0.41 7.97 1.79
N LYS A 93 1.67 8.28 2.12
CA LYS A 93 2.12 8.53 3.50
C LYS A 93 1.51 9.81 4.08
N SER A 94 1.29 10.83 3.24
CA SER A 94 0.63 12.08 3.63
C SER A 94 -0.85 11.85 3.91
N GLU A 95 -1.54 11.14 3.02
CA GLU A 95 -2.94 10.75 3.15
C GLU A 95 -3.13 9.82 4.36
N THR A 96 -2.21 8.89 4.60
CA THR A 96 -2.19 8.06 5.82
C THR A 96 -1.95 8.90 7.07
N ARG A 97 -1.05 9.90 7.03
CA ARG A 97 -0.82 10.82 8.16
C ARG A 97 -2.02 11.74 8.40
N GLU A 98 -2.68 12.20 7.35
CA GLU A 98 -3.87 13.02 7.40
C GLU A 98 -5.05 12.20 7.95
N PHE A 99 -5.21 10.96 7.51
CA PHE A 99 -6.11 9.98 8.09
C PHE A 99 -5.80 9.77 9.57
N LEU A 100 -4.56 9.42 9.94
CA LEU A 100 -4.12 9.30 11.34
C LEU A 100 -4.32 10.61 12.14
N GLY A 101 -4.21 11.77 11.51
CA GLY A 101 -4.46 13.07 12.09
C GLY A 101 -5.96 13.31 12.36
N VAL A 102 -6.84 12.91 11.45
CA VAL A 102 -8.29 12.90 11.65
C VAL A 102 -8.65 11.94 12.80
N TYR A 103 -8.04 10.76 12.87
CA TYR A 103 -8.20 9.84 13.99
C TYR A 103 -7.66 10.43 15.30
N SER A 104 -6.48 11.06 15.30
CA SER A 104 -5.90 11.71 16.49
C SER A 104 -6.75 12.88 16.97
N ASN A 105 -7.34 13.66 16.06
CA ASN A 105 -8.26 14.75 16.39
C ASN A 105 -9.60 14.21 16.91
N MET A 106 -10.09 13.10 16.36
CA MET A 106 -11.25 12.39 16.88
C MET A 106 -10.96 11.81 18.28
N ILE A 107 -9.79 11.21 18.48
CA ILE A 107 -9.30 10.72 19.79
C ILE A 107 -9.15 11.87 20.78
N THR A 108 -8.66 13.04 20.36
CA THR A 108 -8.51 14.21 21.24
C THR A 108 -9.86 14.82 21.61
N ALA A 109 -10.81 14.88 20.66
CA ALA A 109 -12.18 15.28 20.92
C ALA A 109 -12.90 14.29 21.86
N ILE A 110 -12.65 12.98 21.70
CA ILE A 110 -13.10 11.94 22.63
C ILE A 110 -12.40 12.10 23.99
N SER A 111 -11.09 12.34 24.03
CA SER A 111 -10.28 12.48 25.26
C SER A 111 -10.72 13.68 26.09
N ASN A 112 -11.01 14.83 25.46
CA ASN A 112 -11.60 15.99 26.13
C ASN A 112 -13.03 15.72 26.63
N THR A 113 -13.74 14.75 26.05
CA THR A 113 -15.08 14.30 26.51
C THR A 113 -14.99 13.19 27.57
N VAL A 114 -13.86 12.48 27.68
CA VAL A 114 -13.59 11.33 28.56
C VAL A 114 -12.93 11.74 29.90
N ASN A 115 -12.88 13.02 30.23
CA ASN A 115 -12.58 13.46 31.60
C ASN A 115 -13.64 12.97 32.65
N ASN A 116 -14.67 12.26 32.19
CA ASN A 116 -15.40 11.27 32.99
C ASN A 116 -14.72 9.89 32.86
N GLN A 117 -13.91 9.54 33.86
CA GLN A 117 -13.25 8.24 34.03
C GLN A 117 -14.17 7.05 33.69
N VAL A 118 -13.90 6.36 32.58
CA VAL A 118 -14.30 4.96 32.38
C VAL A 118 -13.06 4.12 32.65
N THR A 119 -12.93 3.60 33.87
CA THR A 119 -11.95 2.56 34.17
C THR A 119 -12.38 1.31 33.39
N VAL A 120 -11.76 1.06 32.24
CA VAL A 120 -12.05 -0.14 31.44
C VAL A 120 -11.54 -1.34 32.23
N ASN A 121 -12.47 -2.10 32.82
CA ASN A 121 -12.14 -3.35 33.49
C ASN A 121 -11.80 -4.38 32.41
N LEU A 122 -10.51 -4.63 32.17
CA LEU A 122 -10.05 -5.66 31.24
C LEU A 122 -10.61 -7.03 31.69
N PRO A 123 -11.09 -7.86 30.75
CA PRO A 123 -11.56 -9.20 31.08
C PRO A 123 -10.43 -10.03 31.69
N SER A 124 -10.78 -10.92 32.62
CA SER A 124 -9.81 -11.76 33.33
C SER A 124 -9.29 -12.91 32.45
N SER A 125 -8.18 -13.55 32.87
CA SER A 125 -7.68 -14.76 32.21
C SER A 125 -8.70 -15.92 32.23
N ALA A 126 -9.58 -15.97 33.24
CA ALA A 126 -10.67 -16.94 33.28
C ALA A 126 -11.73 -16.69 32.19
N ASP A 127 -11.97 -15.42 31.85
CA ASP A 127 -12.89 -15.06 30.76
C ASP A 127 -12.31 -15.44 29.38
N ALA A 128 -10.98 -15.40 29.24
CA ALA A 128 -10.28 -15.82 28.03
C ALA A 128 -10.40 -17.33 27.81
N GLU A 129 -10.13 -18.14 28.84
CA GLU A 129 -10.25 -19.60 28.76
C GLU A 129 -11.72 -20.03 28.52
N ALA A 130 -12.68 -19.37 29.15
CA ALA A 130 -14.10 -19.59 28.87
C ALA A 130 -14.48 -19.26 27.42
N ALA A 131 -13.87 -18.23 26.82
CA ALA A 131 -14.08 -17.87 25.42
C ALA A 131 -13.43 -18.86 24.43
N LYS A 132 -12.29 -19.46 24.78
CA LYS A 132 -11.67 -20.55 24.00
C LYS A 132 -12.53 -21.81 24.01
N ASP A 133 -13.11 -22.14 25.16
CA ASP A 133 -13.94 -23.33 25.34
C ASP A 133 -15.25 -23.30 24.53
N GLU A 134 -15.69 -22.14 24.04
CA GLU A 134 -16.87 -22.02 23.18
C GLU A 134 -16.55 -22.15 21.67
N LEU A 135 -15.26 -22.05 21.32
CA LEU A 135 -14.71 -22.20 19.96
C LEU A 135 -14.10 -23.59 19.71
N LYS A 136 -14.53 -24.62 20.46
CA LYS A 136 -13.87 -25.94 20.54
C LYS A 136 -13.51 -26.59 19.20
N ASP A 137 -14.27 -26.34 18.15
CA ASP A 137 -14.05 -26.95 16.83
C ASP A 137 -13.24 -26.07 15.86
N THR A 138 -13.10 -24.77 16.13
CA THR A 138 -12.37 -23.81 15.28
C THR A 138 -11.30 -23.10 16.09
N LYS A 139 -10.11 -23.68 16.06
CA LYS A 139 -8.92 -23.12 16.70
C LYS A 139 -8.07 -22.37 15.67
N SER A 140 -7.68 -21.15 16.01
CA SER A 140 -6.62 -20.47 15.27
C SER A 140 -5.29 -21.19 15.51
N ASN A 141 -4.36 -21.11 14.56
CA ASN A 141 -3.00 -21.60 14.74
C ASN A 141 -2.11 -20.45 15.27
N GLU A 142 -1.23 -20.74 16.23
CA GLU A 142 -0.22 -19.81 16.74
C GLU A 142 0.59 -19.14 15.62
N ASP A 143 0.94 -19.89 14.57
CA ASP A 143 1.65 -19.34 13.41
C ASP A 143 0.84 -18.24 12.69
N SER A 144 -0.48 -18.39 12.65
CA SER A 144 -1.37 -17.41 12.02
C SER A 144 -1.54 -16.16 12.88
N VAL A 145 -1.50 -16.30 14.21
CA VAL A 145 -1.48 -15.18 15.14
C VAL A 145 -0.19 -14.39 15.00
N LEU A 146 0.95 -15.09 15.01
CA LEU A 146 2.27 -14.47 14.85
C LEU A 146 2.38 -13.77 13.49
N SER A 147 1.92 -14.41 12.41
CA SER A 147 1.86 -13.81 11.08
C SER A 147 0.97 -12.56 11.04
N TYR A 148 -0.16 -12.57 11.75
CA TYR A 148 -1.08 -11.44 11.79
C TYR A 148 -0.43 -10.25 12.50
N ILE A 149 0.21 -10.49 13.65
CA ILE A 149 0.94 -9.48 14.42
C ILE A 149 2.12 -8.92 13.62
N ASN A 150 2.89 -9.79 12.95
CA ASN A 150 4.02 -9.37 12.12
C ASN A 150 3.57 -8.53 10.91
N SER A 151 2.36 -8.77 10.37
CA SER A 151 1.79 -7.90 9.31
C SER A 151 1.42 -6.50 9.81
N ALA A 152 1.39 -6.32 11.13
CA ALA A 152 1.16 -5.07 11.84
C ALA A 152 2.48 -4.51 12.43
N ASP A 153 3.64 -4.86 11.85
CA ASP A 153 4.98 -4.48 12.32
C ASP A 153 5.27 -4.86 13.79
N GLY A 154 4.56 -5.87 14.32
CA GLY A 154 4.69 -6.27 15.73
C GLY A 154 3.90 -5.43 16.72
N ASP A 155 3.15 -4.41 16.27
CA ASP A 155 2.36 -3.55 17.13
C ASP A 155 0.99 -4.17 17.43
N TYR A 156 0.82 -4.61 18.69
CA TYR A 156 -0.44 -5.19 19.17
C TYR A 156 -1.62 -4.22 19.09
N ASN A 157 -1.44 -2.93 19.36
CA ASN A 157 -2.55 -1.98 19.30
C ASN A 157 -3.05 -1.82 17.88
N PHE A 158 -2.12 -1.74 16.92
CA PHE A 158 -2.46 -1.69 15.50
C PHE A 158 -3.12 -3.00 15.02
N ALA A 159 -2.56 -4.15 15.41
CA ALA A 159 -3.13 -5.46 15.09
C ALA A 159 -4.56 -5.62 15.65
N LEU A 160 -4.80 -5.21 16.89
CA LEU A 160 -6.11 -5.27 17.54
C LEU A 160 -7.12 -4.31 16.91
N ALA A 161 -6.71 -3.09 16.55
CA ALA A 161 -7.56 -2.14 15.85
C ALA A 161 -7.97 -2.69 14.48
N ARG A 162 -7.03 -3.28 13.74
CA ARG A 162 -7.29 -3.95 12.47
C ARG A 162 -8.24 -5.13 12.62
N MET A 163 -8.01 -6.00 13.61
CA MET A 163 -8.89 -7.15 13.91
C MET A 163 -10.34 -6.71 14.12
N ARG A 164 -10.54 -5.62 14.88
CA ARG A 164 -11.86 -5.05 15.14
C ARG A 164 -12.57 -4.59 13.87
N MET A 165 -11.83 -4.00 12.94
CA MET A 165 -12.35 -3.55 11.65
C MET A 165 -12.71 -4.74 10.76
N GLU A 166 -11.85 -5.75 10.69
CA GLU A 166 -12.08 -6.95 9.87
C GLU A 166 -13.32 -7.73 10.31
N ILE A 167 -13.50 -7.93 11.62
CA ILE A 167 -14.70 -8.59 12.18
C ILE A 167 -15.95 -7.78 11.85
N GLU A 168 -15.93 -6.46 12.04
CA GLU A 168 -17.10 -5.62 11.74
C GLU A 168 -17.44 -5.63 10.25
N SER A 169 -16.43 -5.51 9.40
CA SER A 169 -16.61 -5.56 7.95
C SER A 169 -17.28 -6.87 7.54
N LYS A 170 -16.83 -8.00 8.10
CA LYS A 170 -17.42 -9.31 7.79
C LYS A 170 -18.84 -9.46 8.31
N LEU A 171 -19.13 -8.98 9.52
CA LEU A 171 -20.49 -8.98 10.06
C LEU A 171 -21.43 -8.08 9.24
N ARG A 172 -20.94 -6.94 8.73
CA ARG A 172 -21.72 -6.07 7.82
C ARG A 172 -22.01 -6.77 6.50
N GLU A 173 -20.99 -7.36 5.87
CA GLU A 173 -21.15 -8.13 4.64
C GLU A 173 -22.20 -9.23 4.79
N ILE A 174 -22.14 -9.98 5.89
CA ILE A 174 -23.12 -11.02 6.22
C ILE A 174 -24.51 -10.40 6.41
N TYR A 175 -24.63 -9.34 7.21
CA TYR A 175 -25.90 -8.68 7.48
C TYR A 175 -26.56 -8.14 6.21
N ASP A 176 -25.79 -7.54 5.31
CA ASP A 176 -26.27 -6.98 4.04
C ASP A 176 -26.69 -8.08 3.06
N SER A 177 -26.13 -9.30 3.18
CA SER A 177 -26.55 -10.47 2.40
C SER A 177 -27.85 -11.12 2.90
N LEU A 178 -28.35 -10.75 4.09
CA LEU A 178 -29.56 -11.34 4.65
C LEU A 178 -30.79 -10.94 3.79
N PRO A 179 -31.72 -11.87 3.52
CA PRO A 179 -32.95 -11.53 2.83
C PRO A 179 -33.71 -10.48 3.64
N MET A 180 -33.96 -9.31 3.04
CA MET A 180 -34.77 -8.28 3.67
C MET A 180 -36.13 -8.86 4.05
N GLN A 181 -36.36 -9.06 5.35
CA GLN A 181 -37.71 -9.25 5.86
C GLN A 181 -38.44 -7.92 5.69
N TYR A 182 -39.24 -7.81 4.63
CA TYR A 182 -40.26 -6.78 4.50
C TYR A 182 -41.16 -6.86 5.74
N SER A 183 -40.87 -6.04 6.74
CA SER A 183 -41.78 -5.84 7.86
C SER A 183 -43.01 -5.12 7.29
N ILE A 184 -44.17 -5.78 7.33
CA ILE A 184 -45.47 -5.28 6.82
C ILE A 184 -46.01 -4.11 7.68
N THR A 185 -45.26 -3.65 8.67
CA THR A 185 -45.55 -2.39 9.36
C THR A 185 -45.06 -1.21 8.50
N PRO A 186 -45.96 -0.31 8.05
CA PRO A 186 -45.57 0.92 7.36
C PRO A 186 -45.01 1.89 8.40
N ASP A 187 -43.85 1.58 8.97
CA ASP A 187 -43.03 2.62 9.58
C ASP A 187 -42.24 3.25 8.45
N LEU A 188 -42.66 4.47 8.08
CA LEU A 188 -42.02 5.40 7.15
C LEU A 188 -40.66 5.89 7.70
N SER A 189 -39.89 4.99 8.28
CA SER A 189 -38.50 5.19 8.61
C SER A 189 -37.70 4.11 7.89
N ILE A 190 -37.35 4.42 6.64
CA ILE A 190 -36.23 3.78 5.94
C ILE A 190 -34.98 4.13 6.74
N ASN A 191 -34.80 3.47 7.88
CA ASN A 191 -33.68 3.61 8.79
C ASN A 191 -32.57 2.62 8.39
N HIS A 192 -32.28 2.54 7.09
CA HIS A 192 -30.96 2.13 6.62
C HIS A 192 -29.87 3.17 6.98
N SER A 193 -30.23 4.25 7.66
CA SER A 193 -29.38 5.40 7.99
C SER A 193 -28.67 5.31 9.34
N ARG A 194 -28.99 4.35 10.21
CA ARG A 194 -28.27 4.20 11.49
C ARG A 194 -27.16 3.17 11.37
N PRO A 195 -25.88 3.56 11.58
CA PRO A 195 -24.80 2.60 11.66
C PRO A 195 -25.05 1.68 12.86
N LEU A 196 -25.37 0.40 12.59
CA LEU A 196 -25.48 -0.62 13.63
C LEU A 196 -24.10 -0.86 14.25
N SER A 197 -24.07 -1.02 15.58
CA SER A 197 -22.85 -1.44 16.29
C SER A 197 -22.53 -2.90 16.00
N LEU A 198 -21.27 -3.31 16.21
CA LEU A 198 -20.85 -4.71 16.04
C LEU A 198 -21.73 -5.70 16.82
N ARG A 199 -22.12 -5.37 18.06
CA ARG A 199 -23.06 -6.19 18.85
C ARG A 199 -24.46 -6.27 18.25
N GLN A 200 -24.95 -5.16 17.70
CA GLN A 200 -26.25 -5.14 17.04
C GLN A 200 -26.24 -5.96 15.75
N LEU A 201 -25.17 -5.85 14.95
CA LEU A 201 -24.97 -6.67 13.75
C LEU A 201 -24.95 -8.15 14.11
N PHE A 202 -24.13 -8.54 15.08
CA PHE A 202 -24.04 -9.93 15.53
C PHE A 202 -25.39 -10.45 16.04
N ARG A 203 -26.12 -9.66 16.85
CA ARG A 203 -27.45 -10.06 17.33
C ARG A 203 -28.42 -10.33 16.18
N ARG A 204 -28.46 -9.47 15.16
CA ARG A 204 -29.32 -9.67 13.97
C ARG A 204 -28.95 -10.93 13.18
N ILE A 205 -27.66 -11.24 13.10
CA ILE A 205 -27.18 -12.45 12.43
C ILE A 205 -27.59 -13.70 13.23
N VAL A 206 -27.43 -13.69 14.55
CA VAL A 206 -27.81 -14.81 15.42
C VAL A 206 -29.34 -15.01 15.46
N GLU A 207 -30.13 -13.94 15.36
CA GLU A 207 -31.59 -14.02 15.21
C GLU A 207 -31.99 -14.87 13.98
N GLN A 208 -31.25 -14.77 12.87
CA GLN A 208 -31.49 -15.54 11.64
C GLN A 208 -30.75 -16.88 11.62
N TYR A 209 -29.59 -16.98 12.26
CA TYR A 209 -28.74 -18.17 12.30
C TYR A 209 -28.33 -18.51 13.75
N PRO A 210 -29.23 -19.14 14.54
CA PRO A 210 -28.99 -19.40 15.96
C PRO A 210 -27.76 -20.28 16.25
N LYS A 211 -27.29 -21.04 15.25
CA LYS A 211 -26.11 -21.91 15.34
C LYS A 211 -24.82 -21.16 15.70
N TYR A 212 -24.74 -19.86 15.43
CA TYR A 212 -23.56 -19.03 15.75
C TYR A 212 -23.67 -18.31 17.10
N SER A 213 -24.70 -18.59 17.91
CA SER A 213 -24.89 -17.96 19.22
C SER A 213 -23.72 -18.17 20.18
N ASN A 214 -22.97 -19.27 20.03
CA ASN A 214 -21.77 -19.59 20.79
C ASN A 214 -20.61 -18.60 20.56
N LEU A 215 -20.58 -17.85 19.45
CA LEU A 215 -19.54 -16.86 19.20
C LEU A 215 -19.68 -15.61 20.09
N GLY A 216 -20.81 -15.44 20.79
CA GLY A 216 -21.14 -14.21 21.50
C GLY A 216 -20.13 -13.82 22.58
N LYS A 217 -19.68 -14.77 23.40
CA LYS A 217 -18.73 -14.44 24.48
C LYS A 217 -17.34 -14.16 23.94
N SER A 218 -16.88 -14.94 22.96
CA SER A 218 -15.59 -14.72 22.30
C SER A 218 -15.58 -13.37 21.59
N LEU A 219 -16.67 -13.01 20.90
CA LEU A 219 -16.83 -11.71 20.27
C LEU A 219 -16.80 -10.56 21.29
N ASP A 220 -17.46 -10.74 22.43
CA ASP A 220 -17.46 -9.76 23.52
C ASP A 220 -16.08 -9.58 24.13
N TYR A 221 -15.33 -10.66 24.36
CA TYR A 221 -13.96 -10.63 24.87
C TYR A 221 -13.04 -9.86 23.91
N VAL A 222 -13.02 -10.27 22.64
CA VAL A 222 -12.20 -9.63 21.58
C VAL A 222 -12.56 -8.16 21.45
N THR A 223 -13.85 -7.82 21.40
CA THR A 223 -14.30 -6.43 21.25
C THR A 223 -13.87 -5.55 22.42
N LYS A 224 -13.89 -6.05 23.66
CA LYS A 224 -13.43 -5.28 24.83
C LYS A 224 -11.95 -4.92 24.73
N ILE A 225 -11.11 -5.89 24.35
CA ILE A 225 -9.66 -5.70 24.25
C ILE A 225 -9.31 -4.81 23.04
N CYS A 226 -9.96 -5.03 21.90
CA CYS A 226 -9.83 -4.15 20.75
C CYS A 226 -10.23 -2.70 21.06
N ASN A 227 -11.35 -2.49 21.76
CA ASN A 227 -11.77 -1.15 22.14
C ASN A 227 -10.76 -0.50 23.10
N ALA A 228 -10.17 -1.27 24.03
CA ALA A 228 -9.13 -0.76 24.90
C ALA A 228 -7.92 -0.26 24.09
N ALA A 229 -7.45 -1.06 23.12
CA ALA A 229 -6.36 -0.67 22.21
C ALA A 229 -6.70 0.57 21.36
N ILE A 230 -7.89 0.62 20.77
CA ILE A 230 -8.35 1.75 19.93
C ILE A 230 -8.41 3.07 20.72
N HIS A 231 -8.78 2.99 22.00
CA HIS A 231 -8.82 4.15 22.90
C HIS A 231 -7.46 4.50 23.52
N GLY A 232 -6.37 3.85 23.07
CA GLY A 232 -5.01 4.14 23.52
C GLY A 232 -4.70 3.64 24.93
N HIS A 233 -5.49 2.71 25.47
CA HIS A 233 -5.13 2.03 26.70
C HIS A 233 -4.00 1.05 26.45
N ILE A 234 -3.13 0.86 27.44
CA ILE A 234 -2.07 -0.14 27.40
C ILE A 234 -2.74 -1.51 27.53
N VAL A 235 -2.69 -2.29 26.45
CA VAL A 235 -3.06 -3.71 26.45
C VAL A 235 -1.79 -4.51 26.60
N ASP A 236 -1.76 -5.44 27.56
CA ASP A 236 -0.63 -6.33 27.72
C ASP A 236 -0.55 -7.34 26.58
N GLU A 237 0.66 -7.79 26.24
CA GLU A 237 0.90 -8.68 25.11
C GLU A 237 0.10 -9.98 25.20
N ASN A 238 -0.13 -10.53 26.40
CA ASN A 238 -0.90 -11.76 26.56
C ASN A 238 -2.37 -11.55 26.17
N HIS A 239 -3.01 -10.48 26.65
CA HIS A 239 -4.39 -10.17 26.28
C HIS A 239 -4.50 -9.77 24.81
N GLY A 240 -3.52 -9.06 24.27
CA GLY A 240 -3.47 -8.72 22.86
C GLY A 240 -3.35 -9.96 21.97
N HIS A 241 -2.44 -10.87 22.32
CA HIS A 241 -2.22 -12.13 21.62
C HIS A 241 -3.46 -13.01 21.63
N GLU A 242 -4.07 -13.16 22.81
CA GLU A 242 -5.28 -13.95 23.01
C GLU A 242 -6.49 -13.39 22.26
N ALA A 243 -6.66 -12.06 22.26
CA ALA A 243 -7.73 -11.43 21.50
C ALA A 243 -7.54 -11.59 19.99
N ILE A 244 -6.30 -11.57 19.48
CA ILE A 244 -6.02 -11.84 18.07
C ILE A 244 -6.29 -13.32 17.74
N TYR A 245 -5.87 -14.23 18.61
CA TYR A 245 -6.15 -15.66 18.49
C TYR A 245 -7.65 -15.94 18.33
N LEU A 246 -8.45 -15.43 19.28
CA LEU A 246 -9.91 -15.59 19.26
C LEU A 246 -10.56 -14.84 18.09
N GLY A 247 -10.03 -13.66 17.73
CA GLY A 247 -10.49 -12.89 16.59
C GLY A 247 -10.34 -13.63 15.26
N LEU A 248 -9.20 -14.29 15.05
CA LEU A 248 -8.95 -15.12 13.86
C LEU A 248 -9.88 -16.34 13.81
N ALA A 249 -10.13 -16.98 14.95
CA ALA A 249 -11.10 -18.09 15.04
C ALA A 249 -12.52 -17.63 14.67
N ILE A 250 -12.98 -16.50 15.21
CA ILE A 250 -14.26 -15.87 14.85
C ILE A 250 -14.30 -15.58 13.34
N MET A 251 -13.23 -15.01 12.78
CA MET A 251 -13.17 -14.71 11.35
C MET A 251 -13.25 -15.97 10.47
N SER A 252 -12.72 -17.10 10.92
CA SER A 252 -12.84 -18.38 10.22
C SER A 252 -14.30 -18.86 10.20
N GLU A 253 -14.97 -18.84 11.35
CA GLU A 253 -16.39 -19.18 11.49
C GLU A 253 -17.30 -18.29 10.62
N LEU A 254 -17.04 -16.97 10.63
CA LEU A 254 -17.78 -16.02 9.81
C LEU A 254 -17.50 -16.17 8.30
N LYS A 255 -16.35 -16.71 7.89
CA LYS A 255 -16.07 -17.01 6.47
C LYS A 255 -16.86 -18.21 5.98
N GLU A 256 -17.03 -19.24 6.80
CA GLU A 256 -17.89 -20.39 6.46
C GLU A 256 -19.35 -19.99 6.21
N PHE A 257 -19.79 -18.86 6.79
CA PHE A 257 -21.11 -18.30 6.54
C PHE A 257 -21.38 -18.02 5.06
N ASN A 258 -20.42 -17.43 4.33
CA ASN A 258 -20.60 -17.11 2.90
C ASN A 258 -20.65 -18.39 2.05
N VAL A 259 -19.73 -19.32 2.32
CA VAL A 259 -19.55 -20.51 1.47
C VAL A 259 -20.77 -21.42 1.48
N LYS A 260 -21.50 -21.52 2.60
CA LYS A 260 -22.69 -22.38 2.74
C LYS A 260 -23.99 -21.74 2.26
N ASN A 261 -24.02 -20.44 1.97
CA ASN A 261 -25.20 -19.73 1.46
C ASN A 261 -25.15 -19.48 -0.05
N GLU A 262 -24.00 -19.70 -0.70
CA GLU A 262 -23.82 -19.66 -2.17
C GLU A 262 -23.99 -21.05 -2.85
N SER A 263 -24.14 -22.12 -2.06
CA SER A 263 -24.33 -23.51 -2.51
C SER A 263 -25.77 -23.98 -2.33
#